data_AF-A0A7S3TAD8-F1
#
_entry.id   AF-A0A7S3TAD8-F1
#
_cell.length_a   1.000
_cell.length_b   1.000
_cell.length_c   1.000
_cell.angle_alpha   90.00
_cell.angle_beta   90.00
_cell.angle_gamma   90.00
#
_symmetry.space_group_name_H-M   'P 1'
#
loop_
_entity.id
_entity.type
_entity.pdbx_description
1 polymer ?
#
loop_
_entity_poly.entity_id
_entity_poly.type
_entity_poly.pdbx_seq_one_letter_code
_entity_poly.pdbx_strand_id
1 'polypeptide(L)'
;AQARLAQGGVRRCQLLTSVIITTLIMSMLGNISPNCTASLTEWNMSFTEWNMSLTATQGSTSSPATAAAVSLTQVIMQMVATGIDYVFVKGAVVMLMIIWALVVVMPIFLLAKWLLRWRLQGPREKAEAEAEGSKKGGEPTAGGHLVPAGLWRIHGHDYDLTPFAQAHPGGELPLRLSRGTDCTDLFESYHVMRDMHKHVLSKYTVSGKICASTEATSDQVNSSSVSAFRTELHRVVREHFHGRPFAHKAKFGHTTLMCIVLMAYAAAWVGWLQGSYLAALALPFLGWLMMANVAHDGSHFAVSRHPWVNQLCVYASSPLFYTDATWVVQHVVSHHLDTNCPQGDVDLHHHGQVRWHPALARNGRLTGARNLLWHATAFLGSTMVMALVQPASVFLVPGLCERWTGSVPVALEKLWGSNPIMDGAMRARIREGGLVTGPRLLANALLWGWAASVHPYAVWAHGFTAKAMFFGLYPFLMSSVMFMVVTQVSHVQPETQTPEVLENEDFLQRQALSSLDYGAGSVLWGFLTGGLNTQSLHHVMPSVHSSHYPDLYPKFHAVCERHGCVPTQAPHLGAALTRHLRYVYALGELYRLPTPEM
;
A
#
# COMPACT_ATOMS: atom_id res chain seq x y z
N ALA A 1 -24.54 -12.76 -39.72
CA ALA A 1 -23.20 -12.76 -40.35
C ALA A 1 -22.12 -12.13 -39.46
N GLN A 2 -22.34 -10.93 -38.89
CA GLN A 2 -21.36 -10.26 -38.01
C GLN A 2 -21.02 -11.01 -36.70
N ALA A 3 -21.97 -11.74 -36.10
CA ALA A 3 -21.69 -12.60 -34.93
C ALA A 3 -20.77 -13.81 -35.26
N ARG A 4 -20.80 -14.31 -36.51
CA ARG A 4 -19.91 -15.39 -36.97
C ARG A 4 -18.51 -14.87 -37.31
N LEU A 5 -18.40 -13.62 -37.77
CA LEU A 5 -17.11 -12.93 -37.96
C LEU A 5 -16.41 -12.62 -36.63
N ALA A 6 -17.17 -12.23 -35.59
CA ALA A 6 -16.63 -12.02 -34.23
C ALA A 6 -16.12 -13.33 -33.59
N GLN A 7 -16.84 -14.44 -33.75
CA GLN A 7 -16.38 -15.75 -33.27
C GLN A 7 -15.16 -16.28 -34.04
N GLY A 8 -15.03 -15.96 -35.33
CA GLY A 8 -13.86 -16.28 -36.14
C GLY A 8 -12.59 -15.51 -35.72
N GLY A 9 -12.75 -14.24 -35.33
CA GLY A 9 -11.66 -13.40 -34.79
C GLY A 9 -11.16 -13.88 -33.42
N VAL A 10 -12.08 -14.29 -32.54
CA VAL A 10 -11.76 -14.85 -31.21
C VAL A 10 -11.03 -16.19 -31.33
N ARG A 11 -11.47 -17.09 -32.23
CA ARG A 11 -10.78 -18.36 -32.48
C ARG A 11 -9.40 -18.17 -33.09
N ARG A 12 -9.22 -17.19 -33.98
CA ARG A 12 -7.90 -16.86 -34.55
C ARG A 12 -6.97 -16.25 -33.49
N CYS A 13 -7.47 -15.41 -32.59
CA CYS A 13 -6.68 -14.89 -31.47
C CYS A 13 -6.28 -16.01 -30.51
N GLN A 14 -7.20 -16.92 -30.15
CA GLN A 14 -6.90 -18.08 -29.31
C GLN A 14 -5.86 -19.01 -29.97
N LEU A 15 -5.97 -19.27 -31.28
CA LEU A 15 -5.01 -20.09 -32.01
C LEU A 15 -3.64 -19.41 -32.09
N LEU A 16 -3.60 -18.09 -32.35
CA LEU A 16 -2.36 -17.31 -32.41
C LEU A 16 -1.69 -17.24 -31.03
N THR A 17 -2.46 -17.05 -29.95
CA THR A 17 -1.97 -17.08 -28.57
C THR A 17 -1.45 -18.48 -28.20
N SER A 18 -2.16 -19.55 -28.56
CA SER A 18 -1.69 -20.91 -28.34
C SER A 18 -0.43 -21.24 -29.13
N VAL A 19 -0.31 -20.78 -30.39
CA VAL A 19 0.89 -20.98 -31.21
C VAL A 19 2.07 -20.16 -30.68
N ILE A 20 1.86 -18.91 -30.26
CA ILE A 20 2.90 -18.07 -29.65
C ILE A 20 3.38 -18.68 -28.32
N ILE A 21 2.45 -19.12 -27.47
CA ILE A 21 2.77 -19.79 -26.20
C ILE A 21 3.51 -21.10 -26.45
N THR A 22 3.05 -21.93 -27.39
CA THR A 22 3.72 -23.20 -27.73
C THR A 22 5.11 -22.97 -28.35
N THR A 23 5.28 -21.93 -29.16
CA THR A 23 6.57 -21.58 -29.80
C THR A 23 7.54 -20.99 -28.78
N LEU A 24 7.07 -20.18 -27.82
CA LEU A 24 7.87 -19.69 -26.68
C LEU A 24 8.30 -20.85 -25.76
N ILE A 25 7.38 -21.78 -25.48
CA ILE A 25 7.66 -22.99 -24.70
C ILE A 25 8.72 -23.85 -25.42
N MET A 26 8.55 -24.12 -26.72
CA MET A 26 9.51 -24.94 -27.49
C MET A 26 10.88 -24.25 -27.67
N SER A 27 10.90 -22.92 -27.89
CA SER A 27 12.14 -22.14 -27.99
C SER A 27 12.89 -22.03 -26.66
N MET A 28 12.19 -22.07 -25.52
CA MET A 28 12.80 -22.08 -24.19
C MET A 28 13.27 -23.48 -23.79
N LEU A 29 12.54 -24.54 -24.18
CA LEU A 29 12.94 -25.93 -23.94
C LEU A 29 14.16 -26.34 -24.78
N GLY A 30 14.31 -25.84 -26.00
CA GLY A 30 15.46 -26.12 -26.87
C GLY A 30 16.80 -25.57 -26.38
N ASN A 31 16.81 -24.63 -25.43
CA ASN A 31 18.03 -24.03 -24.87
C ASN A 31 18.50 -24.67 -23.55
N ILE A 32 17.78 -25.68 -23.04
CA ILE A 32 18.12 -26.35 -21.78
C ILE A 32 18.73 -27.72 -22.09
N SER A 33 20.06 -27.72 -22.30
CA SER A 33 20.96 -28.89 -22.39
C SER A 33 20.88 -29.79 -23.65
N PRO A 34 22.02 -30.14 -24.28
CA PRO A 34 22.10 -31.10 -25.40
C PRO A 34 21.61 -32.52 -25.09
N ASN A 35 21.40 -32.87 -23.82
CA ASN A 35 20.92 -34.20 -23.43
C ASN A 35 19.39 -34.34 -23.53
N CYS A 36 18.63 -33.24 -23.61
CA CYS A 36 17.17 -33.30 -23.79
C CYS A 36 16.76 -33.53 -25.26
N THR A 37 17.58 -33.12 -26.23
CA THR A 37 17.29 -33.29 -27.66
C THR A 37 17.35 -34.75 -28.09
N ALA A 38 18.25 -35.58 -27.56
CA ALA A 38 18.29 -37.02 -27.88
C ALA A 38 16.99 -37.75 -27.48
N SER A 39 16.51 -37.50 -26.25
CA SER A 39 15.25 -38.05 -25.73
C SER A 39 14.01 -37.53 -26.45
N LEU A 40 14.01 -36.27 -26.91
CA LEU A 40 12.91 -35.70 -27.71
C LEU A 40 12.88 -36.24 -29.14
N THR A 41 14.05 -36.60 -29.70
CA THR A 41 14.13 -37.14 -31.07
C THR A 41 13.67 -38.61 -31.11
N GLU A 42 14.00 -39.40 -30.07
CA GLU A 42 13.43 -40.74 -29.86
C GLU A 42 11.92 -40.69 -29.59
N TRP A 43 11.44 -39.68 -28.85
CA TRP A 43 10.00 -39.46 -28.63
C TRP A 43 9.25 -39.07 -29.90
N ASN A 44 9.84 -38.25 -30.78
CA ASN A 44 9.21 -37.83 -32.02
C ASN A 44 9.11 -39.00 -33.03
N MET A 45 10.11 -39.89 -33.07
CA MET A 45 10.07 -41.11 -33.88
C MET A 45 9.00 -42.10 -33.39
N SER A 46 8.95 -42.36 -32.09
CA SER A 46 7.97 -43.27 -31.48
C SER A 46 6.52 -42.74 -31.54
N PHE A 47 6.32 -41.42 -31.48
CA PHE A 47 4.99 -40.81 -31.68
C PHE A 47 4.53 -40.92 -33.14
N THR A 48 5.45 -40.89 -34.11
CA THR A 48 5.14 -41.03 -35.53
C THR A 48 4.79 -42.48 -35.91
N GLU A 49 5.48 -43.46 -35.34
CA GLU A 49 5.14 -44.89 -35.48
C GLU A 49 3.81 -45.26 -34.78
N TRP A 50 3.53 -44.67 -33.61
CA TRP A 50 2.27 -44.86 -32.88
C TRP A 50 1.05 -44.27 -33.61
N ASN A 51 1.21 -43.14 -34.28
CA ASN A 51 0.15 -42.50 -35.06
C ASN A 51 -0.18 -43.28 -36.36
N MET A 52 0.80 -44.00 -36.93
CA MET A 52 0.59 -44.92 -38.06
C MET A 52 -0.12 -46.22 -37.63
N SER A 53 0.08 -46.68 -36.38
CA SER A 53 -0.62 -47.84 -35.80
C SER A 53 -2.11 -47.56 -35.51
N LEU A 54 -2.43 -46.34 -35.08
CA LEU A 54 -3.80 -45.91 -34.76
C LEU A 54 -4.70 -45.71 -35.98
N THR A 55 -4.13 -45.41 -37.15
CA THR A 55 -4.87 -45.31 -38.42
C THR A 55 -5.19 -46.68 -39.03
N ALA A 56 -4.45 -47.73 -38.65
CA ALA A 56 -4.65 -49.09 -39.16
C ALA A 56 -5.71 -49.92 -38.40
N THR A 57 -6.18 -49.48 -37.23
CA THR A 57 -7.04 -50.28 -36.32
C THR A 57 -8.42 -49.69 -36.03
N GLN A 58 -8.94 -48.81 -36.88
CA GLN A 58 -10.32 -48.31 -36.74
C GLN A 58 -11.35 -49.16 -37.50
N GLY A 59 -11.71 -50.28 -36.87
CA GLY A 59 -12.98 -50.97 -37.11
C GLY A 59 -13.77 -51.06 -35.80
N SER A 60 -14.82 -50.26 -35.68
CA SER A 60 -15.89 -50.27 -34.65
C SER A 60 -15.73 -49.44 -33.35
N THR A 61 -16.54 -48.36 -33.32
CA THR A 61 -17.41 -47.89 -32.23
C THR A 61 -16.83 -47.60 -30.83
N SER A 62 -15.94 -46.60 -30.72
CA SER A 62 -15.95 -45.71 -29.53
C SER A 62 -15.52 -44.30 -29.94
N SER A 63 -16.03 -43.28 -29.23
CA SER A 63 -15.82 -41.87 -29.63
C SER A 63 -14.35 -41.44 -29.42
N PRO A 64 -13.80 -40.53 -30.25
CA PRO A 64 -12.43 -40.04 -30.12
C PRO A 64 -12.11 -39.40 -28.75
N ALA A 65 -13.13 -38.87 -28.06
CA ALA A 65 -12.98 -38.24 -26.75
C ALA A 65 -12.71 -39.26 -25.62
N THR A 66 -13.24 -40.48 -25.74
CA THR A 66 -13.05 -41.54 -24.75
C THR A 66 -11.68 -42.20 -24.84
N ALA A 67 -11.09 -42.31 -26.03
CA ALA A 67 -9.72 -42.82 -26.21
C ALA A 67 -8.65 -41.82 -25.74
N ALA A 68 -8.87 -40.51 -25.94
CA ALA A 68 -7.95 -39.45 -25.49
C ALA A 68 -7.92 -39.29 -23.95
N ALA A 69 -9.05 -39.53 -23.27
CA ALA A 69 -9.11 -39.47 -21.81
C ALA A 69 -8.39 -40.65 -21.14
N VAL A 70 -8.44 -41.85 -21.75
CA VAL A 70 -7.74 -43.04 -21.25
C VAL A 70 -6.23 -42.92 -21.45
N SER A 71 -5.77 -42.34 -22.57
CA SER A 71 -4.33 -42.16 -22.83
C SER A 71 -3.69 -41.09 -21.96
N LEU A 72 -4.39 -39.97 -21.67
CA LEU A 72 -3.88 -38.92 -20.77
C LEU A 72 -3.73 -39.46 -19.34
N THR A 73 -4.66 -40.30 -18.90
CA THR A 73 -4.62 -40.91 -17.57
C THR A 73 -3.46 -41.91 -17.43
N GLN A 74 -3.17 -42.71 -18.47
CA GLN A 74 -2.02 -43.62 -18.47
C GLN A 74 -0.67 -42.88 -18.55
N VAL A 75 -0.60 -41.78 -19.31
CA VAL A 75 0.59 -40.91 -19.36
C VAL A 75 0.84 -40.24 -18.01
N ILE A 76 -0.20 -39.74 -17.35
CA ILE A 76 -0.10 -39.16 -16.00
C ILE A 76 0.37 -40.23 -15.00
N MET A 77 -0.15 -41.46 -15.08
CA MET A 77 0.26 -42.56 -14.19
C MET A 77 1.71 -43.02 -14.43
N GLN A 78 2.21 -43.01 -15.67
CA GLN A 78 3.62 -43.30 -15.98
C GLN A 78 4.56 -42.13 -15.61
N MET A 79 4.08 -40.89 -15.66
CA MET A 79 4.82 -39.72 -15.18
C MET A 79 4.99 -39.74 -13.65
N VAL A 80 3.95 -40.18 -12.91
CA VAL A 80 3.99 -40.38 -11.45
C VAL A 80 4.91 -41.55 -11.06
N ALA A 81 5.10 -42.53 -11.94
CA ALA A 81 5.95 -43.70 -11.67
C ALA A 81 7.46 -43.47 -11.89
N THR A 82 7.86 -42.40 -12.60
CA THR A 82 9.25 -42.22 -13.10
C THR A 82 10.06 -41.16 -12.38
N GLY A 83 9.55 -40.52 -11.32
CA GLY A 83 10.36 -39.65 -10.45
C GLY A 83 10.89 -38.38 -11.12
N ILE A 84 10.29 -37.93 -12.24
CA ILE A 84 10.51 -36.62 -12.89
C ILE A 84 9.85 -35.48 -12.06
N ASP A 85 9.66 -35.72 -10.76
CA ASP A 85 8.54 -35.20 -9.99
C ASP A 85 8.78 -33.84 -9.33
N TYR A 86 10.02 -33.32 -9.30
CA TYR A 86 10.29 -32.24 -8.34
C TYR A 86 10.50 -30.85 -8.95
N VAL A 87 10.96 -30.75 -10.20
CA VAL A 87 11.27 -29.45 -10.83
C VAL A 87 10.21 -29.05 -11.84
N PHE A 88 9.73 -29.99 -12.66
CA PHE A 88 8.71 -29.73 -13.68
C PHE A 88 7.34 -29.47 -13.06
N VAL A 89 6.97 -30.22 -12.02
CA VAL A 89 5.72 -30.01 -11.26
C VAL A 89 5.73 -28.66 -10.53
N LYS A 90 6.87 -28.22 -9.99
CA LYS A 90 6.99 -26.89 -9.34
C LYS A 90 6.84 -25.75 -10.35
N GLY A 91 7.47 -25.85 -11.51
CA GLY A 91 7.33 -24.87 -12.59
C GLY A 91 5.89 -24.80 -13.13
N ALA A 92 5.27 -25.96 -13.35
CA ALA A 92 3.88 -26.06 -13.79
C ALA A 92 2.88 -25.56 -12.73
N VAL A 93 3.13 -25.78 -11.44
CA VAL A 93 2.25 -25.35 -10.35
C VAL A 93 2.32 -23.84 -10.13
N VAL A 94 3.51 -23.24 -10.18
CA VAL A 94 3.65 -21.76 -10.13
C VAL A 94 2.94 -21.12 -11.33
N MET A 95 3.09 -21.70 -12.52
CA MET A 95 2.37 -21.26 -13.72
C MET A 95 0.85 -21.45 -13.59
N LEU A 96 0.40 -22.60 -13.05
CA LEU A 96 -1.01 -22.88 -12.77
C LEU A 96 -1.60 -21.99 -11.68
N MET A 97 -0.82 -21.53 -10.70
CA MET A 97 -1.28 -20.60 -9.65
C MET A 97 -1.46 -19.17 -10.20
N ILE A 98 -0.57 -18.72 -11.08
CA ILE A 98 -0.74 -17.46 -11.82
C ILE A 98 -1.96 -17.54 -12.74
N ILE A 99 -2.13 -18.68 -13.43
CA ILE A 99 -3.32 -18.95 -14.23
C ILE A 99 -4.58 -19.05 -13.34
N TRP A 100 -4.51 -19.63 -12.15
CA TRP A 100 -5.64 -19.75 -11.22
C TRP A 100 -6.09 -18.38 -10.70
N ALA A 101 -5.16 -17.48 -10.36
CA ALA A 101 -5.47 -16.11 -9.99
C ALA A 101 -6.17 -15.35 -11.14
N LEU A 102 -5.73 -15.54 -12.38
CA LEU A 102 -6.25 -14.82 -13.55
C LEU A 102 -7.51 -15.45 -14.16
N VAL A 103 -7.68 -16.78 -14.07
CA VAL A 103 -8.70 -17.56 -14.80
C VAL A 103 -9.77 -18.14 -13.85
N VAL A 104 -9.51 -18.26 -12.55
CA VAL A 104 -10.49 -18.82 -11.59
C VAL A 104 -10.99 -17.75 -10.62
N VAL A 105 -10.08 -17.03 -9.95
CA VAL A 105 -10.48 -16.01 -8.96
C VAL A 105 -11.19 -14.83 -9.63
N MET A 106 -10.65 -14.34 -10.75
CA MET A 106 -11.20 -13.19 -11.45
C MET A 106 -12.61 -13.46 -12.03
N PRO A 107 -12.91 -14.62 -12.66
CA PRO A 107 -14.27 -14.95 -13.09
C PRO A 107 -15.25 -15.23 -11.94
N ILE A 108 -14.82 -15.81 -10.82
CA ILE A 108 -15.66 -15.97 -9.61
C ILE A 108 -16.04 -14.59 -9.06
N PHE A 109 -15.12 -13.64 -9.06
CA PHE A 109 -15.37 -12.26 -8.64
C PHE A 109 -16.36 -11.54 -9.58
N LEU A 110 -16.23 -11.76 -10.89
CA LEU A 110 -17.17 -11.26 -11.90
C LEU A 110 -18.55 -11.92 -11.81
N LEU A 111 -18.62 -13.21 -11.46
CA LEU A 111 -19.85 -13.96 -11.24
C LEU A 111 -20.56 -13.52 -9.95
N ALA A 112 -19.82 -13.29 -8.86
CA ALA A 112 -20.37 -12.73 -7.62
C ALA A 112 -20.95 -11.32 -7.86
N LYS A 113 -20.26 -10.50 -8.67
CA LYS A 113 -20.75 -9.19 -9.14
C LYS A 113 -22.03 -9.31 -9.97
N TRP A 114 -22.14 -10.32 -10.82
CA TRP A 114 -23.32 -10.58 -11.64
C TRP A 114 -24.52 -11.08 -10.80
N LEU A 115 -24.30 -11.98 -9.84
CA LEU A 115 -25.32 -12.48 -8.91
C LEU A 115 -25.83 -11.38 -7.96
N LEU A 116 -24.96 -10.47 -7.50
CA LEU A 116 -25.38 -9.28 -6.74
C LEU A 116 -26.22 -8.33 -7.58
N ARG A 117 -25.86 -8.13 -8.87
CA ARG A 117 -26.64 -7.31 -9.81
C ARG A 117 -28.01 -7.90 -10.09
N TRP A 118 -28.14 -9.23 -10.16
CA TRP A 118 -29.43 -9.90 -10.32
C TRP A 118 -30.30 -9.68 -9.07
N ARG A 119 -29.75 -9.87 -7.87
CA ARG A 119 -30.53 -9.83 -6.61
C ARG A 119 -30.98 -8.42 -6.17
N LEU A 120 -30.39 -7.36 -6.72
CA LEU A 120 -30.61 -5.97 -6.32
C LEU A 120 -31.41 -5.12 -7.32
N GLN A 121 -32.00 -5.72 -8.37
CA GLN A 121 -32.92 -5.02 -9.26
C GLN A 121 -34.33 -4.92 -8.64
N GLY A 122 -34.49 -4.00 -7.70
CA GLY A 122 -35.78 -3.34 -7.42
C GLY A 122 -35.93 -2.05 -8.24
N PRO A 123 -37.13 -1.46 -8.34
CA PRO A 123 -37.38 -0.31 -9.22
C PRO A 123 -36.50 0.89 -8.86
N ARG A 124 -35.65 1.29 -9.82
CA ARG A 124 -34.84 2.51 -9.78
C ARG A 124 -35.76 3.71 -9.94
N GLU A 125 -36.22 4.29 -8.83
CA GLU A 125 -36.80 5.64 -8.87
C GLU A 125 -36.67 6.44 -7.56
N LYS A 126 -36.00 5.91 -6.53
CA LYS A 126 -35.73 6.67 -5.28
C LYS A 126 -34.26 7.00 -5.01
N ALA A 127 -33.31 6.35 -5.68
CA ALA A 127 -31.88 6.57 -5.45
C ALA A 127 -31.30 7.80 -6.15
N GLU A 128 -31.98 8.31 -7.20
CA GLU A 128 -31.56 9.53 -7.90
C GLU A 128 -32.11 10.79 -7.21
N ALA A 129 -33.27 10.70 -6.55
CA ALA A 129 -33.84 11.79 -5.76
C ALA A 129 -33.10 12.06 -4.44
N GLU A 130 -32.54 11.04 -3.79
CA GLU A 130 -31.73 11.21 -2.56
C GLU A 130 -30.30 11.70 -2.87
N ALA A 131 -29.78 11.43 -4.07
CA ALA A 131 -28.49 11.95 -4.52
C ALA A 131 -28.54 13.46 -4.86
N GLU A 132 -29.71 13.97 -5.26
CA GLU A 132 -29.92 15.42 -5.43
C GLU A 132 -30.23 16.14 -4.09
N GLY A 133 -30.84 15.45 -3.13
CA GLY A 133 -31.07 15.97 -1.77
C GLY A 133 -29.79 16.11 -0.92
N SER A 134 -28.74 15.33 -1.21
CA SER A 134 -27.46 15.38 -0.50
C SER A 134 -26.47 16.44 -1.03
N LYS A 135 -26.86 17.25 -2.03
CA LYS A 135 -26.05 18.40 -2.51
C LYS A 135 -26.19 19.67 -1.66
N LYS A 136 -26.82 19.59 -0.48
CA LYS A 136 -26.84 20.66 0.52
C LYS A 136 -26.19 20.18 1.81
N GLY A 137 -24.87 20.07 1.78
CA GLY A 137 -24.04 19.80 2.95
C GLY A 137 -22.66 20.40 2.71
N GLY A 138 -22.45 21.60 3.26
CA GLY A 138 -21.18 22.31 3.29
C GLY A 138 -20.67 22.77 1.93
N GLU A 139 -20.93 24.03 1.58
CA GLU A 139 -19.98 24.73 0.72
C GLU A 139 -18.58 24.59 1.34
N PRO A 140 -17.54 24.29 0.54
CA PRO A 140 -16.17 24.34 1.04
C PRO A 140 -15.95 25.75 1.57
N THR A 141 -15.62 25.84 2.86
CA THR A 141 -15.30 27.10 3.53
C THR A 141 -14.29 27.87 2.68
N ALA A 142 -14.72 29.07 2.30
CA ALA A 142 -14.06 30.14 1.58
C ALA A 142 -12.52 30.06 1.39
N GLY A 143 -12.07 30.17 0.13
CA GLY A 143 -10.82 30.91 -0.18
C GLY A 143 -9.69 30.22 -0.95
N GLY A 144 -9.76 28.92 -1.26
CA GLY A 144 -8.67 28.22 -1.95
C GLY A 144 -8.76 28.29 -3.49
N HIS A 145 -8.02 29.18 -4.15
CA HIS A 145 -7.84 29.12 -5.60
C HIS A 145 -7.21 27.77 -6.01
N LEU A 146 -7.83 27.03 -6.93
CA LEU A 146 -7.29 25.78 -7.47
C LEU A 146 -5.84 25.99 -7.98
N VAL A 147 -4.90 25.16 -7.52
CA VAL A 147 -3.53 25.17 -8.03
C VAL A 147 -3.53 24.61 -9.46
N PRO A 148 -2.93 25.30 -10.44
CA PRO A 148 -2.87 24.78 -11.80
C PRO A 148 -2.20 23.40 -11.83
N ALA A 149 -2.76 22.45 -12.60
CA ALA A 149 -2.33 21.05 -12.62
C ALA A 149 -0.84 20.83 -12.94
N GLY A 150 -0.18 21.81 -13.57
CA GLY A 150 1.25 21.75 -13.90
C GLY A 150 2.19 22.27 -12.81
N LEU A 151 1.68 22.96 -11.79
CA LEU A 151 2.46 23.77 -10.84
C LEU A 151 2.37 23.25 -9.41
N TRP A 152 3.20 23.81 -8.53
CA TRP A 152 3.20 23.56 -7.08
C TRP A 152 3.01 24.87 -6.35
N ARG A 153 2.15 24.88 -5.32
CA ARG A 153 2.01 26.05 -4.46
C ARG A 153 2.70 25.82 -3.12
N ILE A 154 3.57 26.76 -2.74
CA ILE A 154 4.26 26.79 -1.45
C ILE A 154 4.17 28.22 -0.91
N HIS A 155 3.62 28.41 0.29
CA HIS A 155 3.37 29.71 0.90
C HIS A 155 2.63 30.71 -0.01
N GLY A 156 1.61 30.24 -0.74
CA GLY A 156 0.82 31.08 -1.63
C GLY A 156 1.50 31.48 -2.95
N HIS A 157 2.74 31.02 -3.19
CA HIS A 157 3.47 31.25 -4.43
C HIS A 157 3.46 29.99 -5.31
N ASP A 158 3.27 30.17 -6.62
CA ASP A 158 3.26 29.08 -7.59
C ASP A 158 4.64 28.90 -8.25
N TYR A 159 5.09 27.65 -8.33
CA TYR A 159 6.40 27.25 -8.84
C TYR A 159 6.26 26.21 -9.95
N ASP A 160 7.11 26.30 -10.97
CA ASP A 160 7.33 25.20 -11.93
C ASP A 160 8.60 24.42 -11.54
N LEU A 161 8.40 23.35 -10.77
CA LEU A 161 9.48 22.50 -10.29
C LEU A 161 9.85 21.38 -11.27
N THR A 162 9.24 21.34 -12.46
CA THR A 162 9.50 20.31 -13.48
C THR A 162 11.00 20.22 -13.83
N PRO A 163 11.73 21.33 -14.08
CA PRO A 163 13.16 21.25 -14.41
C PRO A 163 14.03 20.88 -13.19
N PHE A 164 13.52 21.07 -11.97
CA PHE A 164 14.23 20.74 -10.73
C PHE A 164 14.06 19.29 -10.31
N ALA A 165 13.05 18.59 -10.83
CA ALA A 165 12.57 17.34 -10.26
C ALA A 165 13.64 16.24 -10.16
N GLN A 166 14.51 16.14 -11.17
CA GLN A 166 15.63 15.17 -11.18
C GLN A 166 16.79 15.58 -10.26
N ALA A 167 16.95 16.87 -9.97
CA ALA A 167 17.98 17.41 -9.09
C ALA A 167 17.54 17.48 -7.61
N HIS A 168 16.25 17.21 -7.33
CA HIS A 168 15.72 17.26 -5.98
C HIS A 168 16.42 16.23 -5.06
N PRO A 169 16.97 16.65 -3.90
CA PRO A 169 17.69 15.73 -3.00
C PRO A 169 16.84 14.60 -2.41
N GLY A 170 15.52 14.76 -2.35
CA GLY A 170 14.58 13.69 -1.97
C GLY A 170 14.20 12.76 -3.13
N GLY A 171 14.71 13.02 -4.33
CA GLY A 171 14.29 12.36 -5.56
C GLY A 171 13.03 12.98 -6.17
N GLU A 172 12.65 12.49 -7.34
CA GLU A 172 11.58 13.07 -8.15
C GLU A 172 10.16 12.77 -7.62
N LEU A 173 9.99 11.64 -6.91
CA LEU A 173 8.69 11.12 -6.51
C LEU A 173 7.85 12.12 -5.67
N PRO A 174 8.38 12.75 -4.59
CA PRO A 174 7.60 13.69 -3.78
C PRO A 174 7.07 14.87 -4.59
N LEU A 175 7.87 15.38 -5.53
CA LEU A 175 7.46 16.48 -6.39
C LEU A 175 6.35 16.03 -7.33
N ARG A 176 6.48 14.86 -7.97
CA ARG A 176 5.41 14.40 -8.86
C ARG A 176 4.10 14.09 -8.14
N LEU A 177 4.15 13.54 -6.91
CA LEU A 177 2.96 13.23 -6.12
C LEU A 177 2.26 14.47 -5.53
N SER A 178 2.99 15.56 -5.34
CA SER A 178 2.45 16.86 -4.87
C SER A 178 2.12 17.84 -6.00
N ARG A 179 2.25 17.40 -7.26
CA ARG A 179 1.99 18.26 -8.41
C ARG A 179 0.50 18.64 -8.46
N GLY A 180 0.23 19.91 -8.72
CA GLY A 180 -1.12 20.46 -8.80
C GLY A 180 -1.78 20.66 -7.44
N THR A 181 -1.01 20.69 -6.34
CA THR A 181 -1.54 20.95 -4.99
C THR A 181 -0.81 22.10 -4.31
N ASP A 182 -1.44 22.63 -3.25
CA ASP A 182 -0.70 23.34 -2.21
C ASP A 182 0.02 22.27 -1.39
N CYS A 183 1.35 22.35 -1.37
CA CYS A 183 2.19 21.40 -0.65
C CYS A 183 3.00 22.09 0.46
N THR A 184 2.56 23.26 0.91
CA THR A 184 3.21 24.03 1.97
C THR A 184 3.48 23.20 3.22
N ASP A 185 2.47 22.50 3.72
CA ASP A 185 2.55 21.73 4.96
C ASP A 185 3.51 20.53 4.84
N LEU A 186 3.38 19.76 3.75
CA LEU A 186 4.30 18.67 3.43
C LEU A 186 5.73 19.18 3.20
N PHE A 187 5.88 20.35 2.61
CA PHE A 187 7.18 20.96 2.40
C PHE A 187 7.83 21.32 3.74
N GLU A 188 7.10 21.94 4.66
CA GLU A 188 7.62 22.39 5.95
C GLU A 188 8.04 21.22 6.86
N SER A 189 7.26 20.13 6.93
CA SER A 189 7.63 18.96 7.76
C SER A 189 8.89 18.23 7.26
N TYR A 190 9.21 18.32 5.97
CA TYR A 190 10.39 17.68 5.40
C TYR A 190 11.64 18.58 5.34
N HIS A 191 11.49 19.91 5.33
CA HIS A 191 12.58 20.87 5.14
C HIS A 191 13.07 21.56 6.43
N VAL A 192 12.94 20.88 7.57
CA VAL A 192 13.34 21.36 8.91
C VAL A 192 14.82 21.76 9.01
N MET A 193 15.70 21.03 8.31
CA MET A 193 17.16 21.07 8.56
C MET A 193 17.86 22.33 8.05
N ARG A 194 17.42 22.92 6.93
CA ARG A 194 18.13 24.02 6.25
C ARG A 194 17.18 24.87 5.42
N ASP A 195 17.47 26.17 5.37
CA ASP A 195 16.72 27.14 4.57
C ASP A 195 17.26 27.30 3.13
N MET A 196 17.98 26.29 2.62
CA MET A 196 18.55 26.32 1.25
C MET A 196 17.44 26.45 0.19
N HIS A 197 16.27 25.90 0.48
CA HIS A 197 15.10 25.96 -0.38
C HIS A 197 14.70 27.40 -0.76
N LYS A 198 14.92 28.39 0.12
CA LYS A 198 14.64 29.81 -0.15
C LYS A 198 15.42 30.35 -1.36
N HIS A 199 16.63 29.83 -1.59
CA HIS A 199 17.48 30.21 -2.73
C HIS A 199 17.21 29.38 -3.99
N VAL A 200 16.64 28.18 -3.82
CA VAL A 200 16.34 27.26 -4.93
C VAL A 200 15.01 27.63 -5.56
N LEU A 201 13.97 27.81 -4.74
CA LEU A 201 12.60 28.07 -5.19
C LEU A 201 12.46 29.36 -6.00
N SER A 202 13.24 30.39 -5.69
CA SER A 202 13.21 31.67 -6.42
C SER A 202 13.54 31.52 -7.92
N LYS A 203 14.31 30.50 -8.31
CA LYS A 203 14.66 30.21 -9.72
C LYS A 203 13.50 29.62 -10.52
N TYR A 204 12.50 29.07 -9.83
CA TYR A 204 11.38 28.32 -10.41
C TYR A 204 10.04 29.01 -10.19
N THR A 205 10.05 30.23 -9.65
CA THR A 205 8.83 31.01 -9.41
C THR A 205 8.19 31.40 -10.73
N VAL A 206 6.89 31.12 -10.89
CA VAL A 206 6.15 31.54 -12.08
C VAL A 206 5.70 32.98 -11.87
N SER A 207 6.30 33.92 -12.60
CA SER A 207 5.94 35.34 -12.55
C SER A 207 4.56 35.56 -13.17
N GLY A 208 3.49 35.52 -12.38
CA GLY A 208 2.14 35.86 -12.83
C GLY A 208 1.06 35.53 -11.80
N LYS A 209 0.46 36.59 -11.24
CA LYS A 209 -0.64 36.60 -10.24
C LYS A 209 -0.31 35.88 -8.93
N ILE A 210 0.18 36.66 -7.97
CA ILE A 210 -0.25 36.52 -6.58
C ILE A 210 -1.78 36.44 -6.64
N CYS A 211 -2.38 35.33 -6.21
CA CYS A 211 -3.79 35.37 -5.82
C CYS A 211 -3.84 36.20 -4.53
N ALA A 212 -3.77 37.52 -4.69
CA ALA A 212 -3.90 38.46 -3.61
C ALA A 212 -5.35 38.35 -3.14
N SER A 213 -5.54 37.70 -2.00
CA SER A 213 -6.67 38.01 -1.13
C SER A 213 -6.68 39.53 -0.93
N THR A 214 -7.76 40.16 -1.38
CA THR A 214 -8.29 41.46 -0.95
C THR A 214 -7.39 42.28 -0.03
N GLU A 215 -6.86 43.40 -0.54
CA GLU A 215 -6.38 44.59 0.19
C GLU A 215 -5.79 44.38 1.59
N ALA A 216 -4.96 43.34 1.75
CA ALA A 216 -4.05 43.24 2.85
C ALA A 216 -2.76 43.96 2.41
N THR A 217 -2.52 45.15 2.96
CA THR A 217 -1.26 45.90 2.83
C THR A 217 -0.07 44.95 2.90
N SER A 218 1.00 45.21 2.12
CA SER A 218 2.18 44.35 1.94
C SER A 218 2.88 43.85 3.22
N ASP A 219 2.48 44.34 4.39
CA ASP A 219 2.92 43.89 5.71
C ASP A 219 2.11 42.69 6.27
N GLN A 220 0.94 42.38 5.72
CA GLN A 220 0.08 41.25 6.16
C GLN A 220 0.22 39.96 5.33
N VAL A 221 0.72 40.03 4.09
CA VAL A 221 1.01 38.83 3.28
C VAL A 221 2.37 38.20 3.65
N ASN A 222 3.22 38.95 4.37
CA ASN A 222 4.42 38.41 5.03
C ASN A 222 4.11 37.59 6.29
N SER A 223 2.84 37.42 6.66
CA SER A 223 2.40 36.81 7.91
C SER A 223 1.25 35.80 7.77
N SER A 224 1.32 34.85 6.83
CA SER A 224 0.96 33.48 7.24
C SER A 224 2.06 33.02 8.20
N SER A 225 1.94 33.52 9.43
CA SER A 225 3.06 33.72 10.34
C SER A 225 3.74 32.39 10.59
N VAL A 226 5.01 32.31 10.18
CA VAL A 226 5.97 31.33 10.67
C VAL A 226 5.75 31.17 12.18
N SER A 227 5.14 30.06 12.60
CA SER A 227 4.68 29.98 13.98
C SER A 227 5.87 30.01 14.94
N ALA A 228 5.65 30.54 16.15
CA ALA A 228 6.68 30.56 17.18
C ALA A 228 7.14 29.13 17.49
N PHE A 229 6.20 28.17 17.50
CA PHE A 229 6.47 26.74 17.66
C PHE A 229 7.43 26.22 16.58
N ARG A 230 7.11 26.45 15.30
CA ARG A 230 7.96 26.04 14.18
C ARG A 230 9.35 26.63 14.27
N THR A 231 9.45 27.92 14.56
CA THR A 231 10.74 28.62 14.67
C THR A 231 11.62 28.00 15.74
N GLU A 232 11.05 27.77 16.92
CA GLU A 232 11.80 27.19 18.03
C GLU A 232 12.16 25.73 17.79
N LEU A 233 11.22 24.93 17.25
CA LEU A 233 11.45 23.54 16.87
C LEU A 233 12.60 23.43 15.87
N HIS A 234 12.56 24.21 14.79
CA HIS A 234 13.62 24.23 13.78
C HIS A 234 14.97 24.61 14.40
N ARG A 235 15.00 25.60 15.29
CA ARG A 235 16.21 26.00 16.02
C ARG A 235 16.78 24.82 16.82
N VAL A 236 15.95 24.19 17.66
CA VAL A 236 16.35 23.07 18.53
C VAL A 236 16.88 21.88 17.72
N VAL A 237 16.21 21.52 16.62
CA VAL A 237 16.61 20.41 15.75
C VAL A 237 17.93 20.74 15.03
N ARG A 238 18.08 21.96 14.51
CA ARG A 238 19.32 22.41 13.83
C ARG A 238 20.50 22.46 14.80
N GLU A 239 20.28 22.93 16.02
CA GLU A 239 21.29 22.90 17.09
C GLU A 239 21.66 21.46 17.47
N HIS A 240 20.71 20.52 17.48
CA HIS A 240 21.02 19.12 17.75
C HIS A 240 21.94 18.50 16.70
N PHE A 241 21.75 18.83 15.42
CA PHE A 241 22.51 18.29 14.29
C PHE A 241 23.62 19.23 13.77
N HIS A 242 24.05 20.20 14.58
CA HIS A 242 25.03 21.20 14.16
C HIS A 242 26.35 20.58 13.66
N GLY A 243 26.98 21.22 12.67
CA GLY A 243 28.34 20.91 12.25
C GLY A 243 28.53 19.70 11.32
N ARG A 244 27.48 18.94 10.95
CA ARG A 244 27.61 17.79 10.03
C ARG A 244 26.49 17.71 8.98
N PRO A 245 26.81 17.65 7.67
CA PRO A 245 25.80 17.44 6.64
C PRO A 245 25.18 16.04 6.80
N PHE A 246 23.87 15.94 6.61
CA PHE A 246 23.12 14.68 6.66
C PHE A 246 23.19 13.92 8.00
N ALA A 247 23.53 14.59 9.11
CA ALA A 247 23.62 13.95 10.43
C ALA A 247 22.28 13.39 10.96
N HIS A 248 21.16 13.90 10.44
CA HIS A 248 19.80 13.42 10.75
C HIS A 248 19.44 12.08 10.06
N LYS A 249 20.31 11.54 9.20
CA LYS A 249 20.12 10.23 8.56
C LYS A 249 20.48 9.08 9.51
N ALA A 250 20.29 7.83 9.08
CA ALA A 250 20.52 6.64 9.90
C ALA A 250 21.91 6.62 10.57
N LYS A 251 21.94 6.37 11.88
CA LYS A 251 23.21 6.16 12.62
C LYS A 251 23.89 4.88 12.12
N PHE A 252 25.21 4.92 11.95
CA PHE A 252 25.99 3.77 11.47
C PHE A 252 25.72 2.48 12.25
N GLY A 253 25.73 2.53 13.59
CA GLY A 253 25.46 1.35 14.41
C GLY A 253 24.04 0.78 14.23
N HIS A 254 23.06 1.64 14.00
CA HIS A 254 21.70 1.21 13.66
C HIS A 254 21.67 0.53 12.29
N THR A 255 22.34 1.11 11.28
CA THR A 255 22.46 0.50 9.95
C THR A 255 23.13 -0.88 10.02
N THR A 256 24.21 -1.04 10.78
CA THR A 256 24.88 -2.34 10.98
C THR A 256 23.93 -3.37 11.58
N LEU A 257 23.17 -2.99 12.61
CA LEU A 257 22.17 -3.87 13.22
C LEU A 257 21.08 -4.28 12.21
N MET A 258 20.59 -3.34 11.39
CA MET A 258 19.59 -3.63 10.37
C MET A 258 20.11 -4.53 9.24
N CYS A 259 21.40 -4.46 8.90
CA CYS A 259 22.01 -5.44 8.00
C CYS A 259 21.98 -6.86 8.60
N ILE A 260 22.21 -7.01 9.90
CA ILE A 260 22.12 -8.30 10.59
C ILE A 260 20.68 -8.82 10.59
N VAL A 261 19.71 -7.95 10.89
CA VAL A 261 18.27 -8.30 10.84
C VAL A 261 17.85 -8.68 9.42
N LEU A 262 18.35 -8.00 8.38
CA LEU A 262 18.09 -8.34 6.99
C LEU A 262 18.61 -9.74 6.63
N MET A 263 19.82 -10.10 7.08
CA MET A 263 20.36 -11.45 6.88
C MET A 263 19.52 -12.51 7.59
N ALA A 264 19.10 -12.23 8.83
CA ALA A 264 18.21 -13.12 9.58
C ALA A 264 16.84 -13.26 8.90
N TYR A 265 16.29 -12.17 8.38
CA TYR A 265 15.03 -12.16 7.65
C TYR A 265 15.11 -12.96 6.35
N ALA A 266 16.20 -12.82 5.60
CA ALA A 266 16.46 -13.64 4.40
C ALA A 266 16.59 -15.14 4.76
N ALA A 267 17.30 -15.46 5.84
CA ALA A 267 17.38 -16.84 6.33
C ALA A 267 16.01 -17.39 6.78
N ALA A 268 15.18 -16.56 7.41
CA ALA A 268 13.81 -16.93 7.78
C ALA A 268 12.93 -17.19 6.56
N TRP A 269 13.06 -16.41 5.48
CA TRP A 269 12.38 -16.71 4.22
C TRP A 269 12.77 -18.08 3.65
N VAL A 270 14.08 -18.35 3.58
CA VAL A 270 14.60 -19.64 3.08
C VAL A 270 14.11 -20.80 3.95
N GLY A 271 14.20 -20.67 5.27
CA GLY A 271 13.73 -21.69 6.21
C GLY A 271 12.22 -21.91 6.14
N TRP A 272 11.44 -20.83 5.98
CA TRP A 272 9.99 -20.93 5.83
C TRP A 272 9.60 -21.65 4.54
N LEU A 273 10.27 -21.35 3.42
CA LEU A 273 10.10 -22.08 2.15
C LEU A 273 10.48 -23.57 2.25
N GLN A 274 11.39 -23.91 3.17
CA GLN A 274 11.77 -25.30 3.46
C GLN A 274 10.83 -25.99 4.47
N GLY A 275 9.79 -25.30 4.96
CA GLY A 275 8.82 -25.85 5.90
C GLY A 275 9.30 -25.85 7.36
N SER A 276 10.25 -24.99 7.73
CA SER A 276 10.72 -24.83 9.12
C SER A 276 9.74 -24.02 9.95
N TYR A 277 9.25 -24.60 11.05
CA TYR A 277 8.35 -23.92 11.98
C TYR A 277 9.03 -22.75 12.69
N LEU A 278 10.31 -22.87 13.05
CA LEU A 278 11.04 -21.77 13.68
C LEU A 278 11.14 -20.57 12.73
N ALA A 279 11.43 -20.83 11.46
CA ALA A 279 11.49 -19.79 10.44
C ALA A 279 10.12 -19.16 10.20
N ALA A 280 9.05 -19.97 10.14
CA ALA A 280 7.68 -19.49 10.04
C ALA A 280 7.29 -18.57 11.20
N LEU A 281 7.66 -18.95 12.43
CA LEU A 281 7.41 -18.17 13.63
C LEU A 281 8.19 -16.85 13.63
N ALA A 282 9.46 -16.86 13.21
CA ALA A 282 10.35 -15.70 13.22
C ALA A 282 10.07 -14.70 12.08
N LEU A 283 9.62 -15.19 10.92
CA LEU A 283 9.43 -14.41 9.70
C LEU A 283 8.64 -13.09 9.89
N PRO A 284 7.43 -13.08 10.48
CA PRO A 284 6.67 -11.85 10.63
C PRO A 284 7.34 -10.83 11.57
N PHE A 285 8.04 -11.27 12.62
CA PHE A 285 8.74 -10.37 13.55
C PHE A 285 9.98 -9.74 12.93
N LEU A 286 10.76 -10.53 12.20
CA LEU A 286 11.91 -10.01 11.46
C LEU A 286 11.44 -9.07 10.33
N GLY A 287 10.37 -9.45 9.63
CA GLY A 287 9.74 -8.61 8.62
C GLY A 287 9.20 -7.30 9.20
N TRP A 288 8.64 -7.32 10.41
CA TRP A 288 8.22 -6.12 11.13
C TRP A 288 9.40 -5.21 11.47
N LEU A 289 10.52 -5.75 11.97
CA LEU A 289 11.70 -4.93 12.24
C LEU A 289 12.21 -4.25 10.97
N MET A 290 12.21 -4.96 9.83
CA MET A 290 12.53 -4.37 8.52
C MET A 290 11.51 -3.31 8.09
N MET A 291 10.21 -3.55 8.34
CA MET A 291 9.16 -2.58 8.03
C MET A 291 9.35 -1.29 8.82
N ALA A 292 9.40 -1.38 10.15
CA ALA A 292 9.37 -0.22 11.03
C ALA A 292 10.69 0.57 11.04
N ASN A 293 11.85 -0.11 10.98
CA ASN A 293 13.15 0.57 11.11
C ASN A 293 13.82 0.91 9.78
N VAL A 294 13.40 0.30 8.67
CA VAL A 294 14.07 0.48 7.37
C VAL A 294 13.11 1.00 6.31
N ALA A 295 11.98 0.33 6.15
CA ALA A 295 11.10 0.58 5.03
C ALA A 295 10.21 1.81 5.24
N HIS A 296 9.70 1.95 6.46
CA HIS A 296 9.03 3.15 6.97
C HIS A 296 9.94 4.39 6.88
N ASP A 297 11.10 4.38 7.54
CA ASP A 297 12.05 5.51 7.52
C ASP A 297 12.57 5.80 6.09
N GLY A 298 12.72 4.77 5.26
CA GLY A 298 13.05 4.90 3.84
C GLY A 298 11.99 5.67 3.06
N SER A 299 10.70 5.45 3.38
CA SER A 299 9.59 6.17 2.74
C SER A 299 9.55 7.67 3.08
N HIS A 300 10.18 8.07 4.18
CA HIS A 300 10.39 9.47 4.57
C HIS A 300 11.76 10.03 4.20
N PHE A 301 12.53 9.32 3.36
CA PHE A 301 13.88 9.70 2.95
C PHE A 301 14.88 9.79 4.11
N ALA A 302 14.58 9.20 5.27
CA ALA A 302 15.34 9.38 6.50
C ALA A 302 16.57 8.46 6.58
N VAL A 303 16.63 7.38 5.80
CA VAL A 303 17.74 6.41 5.88
C VAL A 303 19.05 6.94 5.28
N SER A 304 18.99 7.54 4.09
CA SER A 304 20.19 7.93 3.33
C SER A 304 20.05 9.29 2.66
N ARG A 305 21.19 9.90 2.31
CA ARG A 305 21.24 11.09 1.43
C ARG A 305 21.01 10.76 -0.04
N HIS A 306 21.06 9.48 -0.41
CA HIS A 306 20.90 9.01 -1.78
C HIS A 306 19.45 8.52 -2.00
N PRO A 307 18.67 9.17 -2.88
CA PRO A 307 17.26 8.80 -3.10
C PRO A 307 17.04 7.33 -3.45
N TRP A 308 17.95 6.75 -4.25
CA TRP A 308 17.84 5.34 -4.66
C TRP A 308 18.01 4.36 -3.49
N VAL A 309 18.80 4.71 -2.46
CA VAL A 309 18.97 3.88 -1.26
C VAL A 309 17.67 3.88 -0.46
N ASN A 310 17.09 5.06 -0.21
CA ASN A 310 15.80 5.17 0.46
C ASN A 310 14.72 4.38 -0.29
N GLN A 311 14.71 4.47 -1.62
CA GLN A 311 13.75 3.70 -2.41
C GLN A 311 13.93 2.19 -2.28
N LEU A 312 15.18 1.71 -2.25
CA LEU A 312 15.45 0.30 -2.01
C LEU A 312 14.96 -0.13 -0.61
N CYS A 313 15.18 0.72 0.40
CA CYS A 313 14.72 0.49 1.76
C CYS A 313 13.19 0.34 1.85
N VAL A 314 12.40 1.11 1.07
CA VAL A 314 10.92 0.97 1.03
C VAL A 314 10.47 -0.45 0.65
N TYR A 315 11.28 -1.22 -0.09
CA TYR A 315 10.95 -2.59 -0.45
C TYR A 315 11.33 -3.64 0.60
N ALA A 316 12.04 -3.27 1.68
CA ALA A 316 12.71 -4.21 2.59
C ALA A 316 11.77 -5.21 3.29
N SER A 317 10.52 -4.84 3.56
CA SER A 317 9.50 -5.72 4.16
C SER A 317 8.39 -6.15 3.20
N SER A 318 8.47 -5.70 1.94
CA SER A 318 7.53 -6.13 0.91
C SER A 318 7.83 -7.59 0.53
N PRO A 319 6.82 -8.46 0.39
CA PRO A 319 5.40 -8.13 0.32
C PRO A 319 4.56 -8.62 1.52
N LEU A 320 5.14 -8.85 2.70
CA LEU A 320 4.35 -9.31 3.86
C LEU A 320 3.40 -8.23 4.42
N PHE A 321 3.76 -6.96 4.23
CA PHE A 321 3.07 -5.84 4.86
C PHE A 321 2.27 -4.99 3.87
N TYR A 322 2.87 -4.66 2.72
CA TYR A 322 2.32 -3.70 1.76
C TYR A 322 3.04 -3.82 0.41
N THR A 323 2.67 -2.98 -0.56
CA THR A 323 3.48 -2.68 -1.76
C THR A 323 3.82 -1.18 -1.80
N ASP A 324 4.98 -0.78 -2.32
CA ASP A 324 5.45 0.63 -2.37
C ASP A 324 4.37 1.57 -2.91
N ALA A 325 3.68 1.15 -3.98
CA ALA A 325 2.65 1.94 -4.60
C ALA A 325 1.46 2.21 -3.66
N THR A 326 1.03 1.24 -2.85
CA THR A 326 -0.05 1.44 -1.86
C THR A 326 0.44 2.25 -0.66
N TRP A 327 1.61 1.89 -0.14
CA TRP A 327 2.18 2.47 1.07
C TRP A 327 2.46 3.97 0.96
N VAL A 328 3.15 4.41 -0.09
CA VAL A 328 3.56 5.82 -0.22
C VAL A 328 2.34 6.72 -0.36
N VAL A 329 1.31 6.28 -1.09
CA VAL A 329 0.07 7.04 -1.26
C VAL A 329 -0.65 7.17 0.07
N GLN A 330 -0.81 6.04 0.77
CA GLN A 330 -1.58 6.00 2.00
C GLN A 330 -0.89 6.75 3.13
N HIS A 331 0.33 6.31 3.43
CA HIS A 331 1.11 6.79 4.57
C HIS A 331 1.64 8.20 4.33
N VAL A 332 2.34 8.45 3.22
CA VAL A 332 3.10 9.69 3.03
C VAL A 332 2.26 10.82 2.46
N VAL A 333 1.45 10.56 1.43
CA VAL A 333 0.73 11.62 0.70
C VAL A 333 -0.60 11.99 1.36
N SER A 334 -1.21 11.07 2.12
CA SER A 334 -2.51 11.28 2.76
C SER A 334 -2.36 11.34 4.28
N HIS A 335 -2.01 10.23 4.93
CA HIS A 335 -2.00 10.14 6.39
C HIS A 335 -1.10 11.19 7.07
N HIS A 336 0.13 11.40 6.59
CA HIS A 336 1.04 12.43 7.14
C HIS A 336 0.59 13.88 6.90
N LEU A 337 -0.26 14.13 5.90
CA LEU A 337 -0.80 15.46 5.65
C LEU A 337 -2.04 15.72 6.51
N ASP A 338 -2.92 14.73 6.58
CA ASP A 338 -4.27 14.87 7.09
C ASP A 338 -4.55 13.95 8.27
N THR A 339 -3.55 13.60 9.08
CA THR A 339 -3.66 12.61 10.16
C THR A 339 -4.95 12.78 10.97
N ASN A 340 -5.73 11.70 11.08
CA ASN A 340 -7.02 11.66 11.77
C ASN A 340 -8.13 12.58 11.22
N CYS A 341 -7.88 13.34 10.16
CA CYS A 341 -8.87 14.17 9.49
C CYS A 341 -9.78 13.31 8.62
N PRO A 342 -11.10 13.24 8.89
CA PRO A 342 -12.04 12.39 8.14
C PRO A 342 -12.10 12.68 6.63
N GLN A 343 -11.76 13.90 6.23
CA GLN A 343 -11.84 14.35 4.85
C GLN A 343 -10.58 14.06 4.05
N GLY A 344 -9.43 13.86 4.72
CA GLY A 344 -8.12 13.74 4.07
C GLY A 344 -7.30 12.52 4.47
N ASP A 345 -7.55 11.90 5.62
CA ASP A 345 -6.87 10.67 6.05
C ASP A 345 -7.50 9.41 5.46
N VAL A 346 -6.82 8.83 4.48
CA VAL A 346 -7.19 7.56 3.86
C VAL A 346 -7.24 6.41 4.87
N ASP A 347 -6.50 6.51 5.99
CA ASP A 347 -6.42 5.47 7.01
C ASP A 347 -7.77 5.18 7.65
N LEU A 348 -8.58 6.21 7.83
CA LEU A 348 -9.91 6.12 8.42
C LEU A 348 -10.95 5.41 7.52
N HIS A 349 -10.64 5.26 6.22
CA HIS A 349 -11.57 4.72 5.21
C HIS A 349 -11.19 3.34 4.68
N HIS A 350 -10.08 2.73 5.11
CA HIS A 350 -9.64 1.40 4.66
C HIS A 350 -10.66 0.30 4.88
N HIS A 351 -11.51 0.47 5.89
CA HIS A 351 -12.49 -0.52 6.30
C HIS A 351 -13.85 0.15 6.36
N GLY A 352 -14.53 0.31 5.22
CA GLY A 352 -15.84 1.02 5.15
C GLY A 352 -16.99 0.42 5.99
N GLN A 353 -16.76 -0.71 6.68
CA GLN A 353 -17.68 -1.29 7.66
C GLN A 353 -17.30 -0.95 9.12
N VAL A 354 -16.18 -0.27 9.31
CA VAL A 354 -15.57 0.12 10.57
C VAL A 354 -15.58 1.63 10.71
N ARG A 355 -16.00 2.12 11.87
CA ARG A 355 -15.94 3.52 12.22
C ARG A 355 -14.69 3.79 13.05
N TRP A 356 -13.76 4.52 12.44
CA TRP A 356 -12.49 4.96 13.05
C TRP A 356 -12.54 6.41 13.55
N HIS A 357 -13.60 7.15 13.21
CA HIS A 357 -13.79 8.53 13.63
C HIS A 357 -15.29 8.87 13.81
N PRO A 358 -15.68 9.74 14.75
CA PRO A 358 -17.07 10.12 14.98
C PRO A 358 -17.80 10.70 13.75
N ALA A 359 -17.12 11.47 12.90
CA ALA A 359 -17.71 12.06 11.69
C ALA A 359 -18.04 11.05 10.56
N LEU A 360 -17.52 9.82 10.61
CA LEU A 360 -17.76 8.84 9.55
C LEU A 360 -19.16 8.20 9.65
N ALA A 361 -19.73 7.89 8.47
CA ALA A 361 -21.12 7.51 8.29
C ALA A 361 -21.57 6.29 9.11
N ARG A 362 -22.83 6.33 9.57
CA ARG A 362 -23.42 5.34 10.47
C ARG A 362 -24.13 4.21 9.71
N ASN A 363 -23.52 3.03 9.62
CA ASN A 363 -24.12 1.83 9.02
C ASN A 363 -24.93 0.95 10.02
N GLY A 364 -26.16 1.33 10.39
CA GLY A 364 -27.20 0.41 10.94
C GLY A 364 -27.30 0.23 12.47
N ARG A 365 -28.15 -0.70 12.97
CA ARG A 365 -28.44 -0.90 14.42
C ARG A 365 -27.55 -1.94 15.14
N LEU A 366 -26.83 -2.80 14.41
CA LEU A 366 -25.96 -3.87 14.97
C LEU A 366 -24.48 -3.46 15.04
N THR A 367 -24.21 -2.16 15.04
CA THR A 367 -22.93 -1.66 14.54
C THR A 367 -21.81 -1.72 15.57
N GLY A 368 -22.06 -1.70 16.88
CA GLY A 368 -21.01 -1.82 17.89
C GLY A 368 -20.29 -3.17 17.86
N ALA A 369 -21.05 -4.27 17.96
CA ALA A 369 -20.51 -5.62 17.86
C ALA A 369 -19.91 -5.89 16.46
N ARG A 370 -20.51 -5.36 15.38
CA ARG A 370 -19.94 -5.45 14.04
C ARG A 370 -18.67 -4.61 13.90
N ASN A 371 -18.60 -3.43 14.51
CA ASN A 371 -17.42 -2.57 14.51
C ASN A 371 -16.25 -3.26 15.21
N LEU A 372 -16.51 -3.87 16.36
CA LEU A 372 -15.49 -4.62 17.10
C LEU A 372 -15.07 -5.90 16.36
N LEU A 373 -16.02 -6.65 15.80
CA LEU A 373 -15.73 -7.83 14.99
C LEU A 373 -14.94 -7.47 13.73
N TRP A 374 -15.26 -6.36 13.08
CA TRP A 374 -14.53 -5.89 11.91
C TRP A 374 -13.17 -5.28 12.26
N HIS A 375 -13.04 -4.62 13.41
CA HIS A 375 -11.72 -4.27 13.95
C HIS A 375 -10.89 -5.54 14.18
N ALA A 376 -11.46 -6.58 14.77
CA ALA A 376 -10.77 -7.86 14.91
C ALA A 376 -10.35 -8.40 13.53
N THR A 377 -11.21 -8.34 12.51
CA THR A 377 -10.83 -8.73 11.14
C THR A 377 -9.70 -7.87 10.56
N ALA A 378 -9.69 -6.55 10.83
CA ALA A 378 -8.61 -5.67 10.42
C ALA A 378 -7.28 -6.05 11.11
N PHE A 379 -7.31 -6.36 12.41
CA PHE A 379 -6.15 -6.91 13.15
C PHE A 379 -5.63 -8.22 12.59
N LEU A 380 -6.47 -9.01 11.91
CA LEU A 380 -6.09 -10.33 11.43
C LEU A 380 -5.77 -10.37 9.92
N GLY A 381 -5.99 -9.29 9.17
CA GLY A 381 -5.83 -9.31 7.71
C GLY A 381 -5.54 -7.97 7.01
N SER A 382 -5.29 -6.88 7.74
CA SER A 382 -4.98 -5.57 7.14
C SER A 382 -3.79 -5.63 6.18
N THR A 383 -2.68 -6.25 6.60
CA THR A 383 -1.47 -6.34 5.77
C THR A 383 -1.67 -7.27 4.58
N MET A 384 -2.46 -8.33 4.71
CA MET A 384 -2.83 -9.18 3.59
C MET A 384 -3.64 -8.40 2.54
N VAL A 385 -4.56 -7.54 2.99
CA VAL A 385 -5.34 -6.68 2.10
C VAL A 385 -4.43 -5.65 1.40
N MET A 386 -3.54 -4.98 2.14
CA MET A 386 -2.57 -4.03 1.58
C MET A 386 -1.58 -4.67 0.62
N ALA A 387 -1.11 -5.89 0.92
CA ALA A 387 -0.15 -6.60 0.10
C ALA A 387 -0.76 -7.25 -1.15
N LEU A 388 -1.98 -7.80 -1.06
CA LEU A 388 -2.56 -8.63 -2.12
C LEU A 388 -3.73 -7.97 -2.86
N VAL A 389 -4.63 -7.30 -2.14
CA VAL A 389 -5.90 -6.82 -2.69
C VAL A 389 -5.78 -5.38 -3.20
N GLN A 390 -5.21 -4.49 -2.39
CA GLN A 390 -5.09 -3.08 -2.72
C GLN A 390 -4.25 -2.80 -3.98
N PRO A 391 -3.15 -3.52 -4.27
CA PRO A 391 -2.39 -3.24 -5.48
C PRO A 391 -3.21 -3.53 -6.75
N ALA A 392 -4.04 -4.57 -6.69
CA ALA A 392 -4.99 -4.89 -7.76
C ALA A 392 -6.05 -3.80 -7.93
N SER A 393 -6.60 -3.26 -6.83
CA SER A 393 -7.63 -2.24 -6.88
C SER A 393 -7.13 -0.84 -7.20
N VAL A 394 -5.93 -0.47 -6.75
CA VAL A 394 -5.40 0.89 -6.90
C VAL A 394 -4.64 1.07 -8.21
N PHE A 395 -3.95 0.03 -8.70
CA PHE A 395 -3.06 0.16 -9.86
C PHE A 395 -3.37 -0.81 -10.98
N LEU A 396 -3.51 -2.10 -10.67
CA LEU A 396 -3.48 -3.16 -11.68
C LEU A 396 -4.75 -3.18 -12.54
N VAL A 397 -5.93 -3.19 -11.90
CA VAL A 397 -7.21 -3.17 -12.61
C VAL A 397 -7.52 -1.80 -13.22
N PRO A 398 -7.35 -0.65 -12.52
CA PRO A 398 -7.52 0.66 -13.13
C PRO A 398 -6.62 0.87 -14.35
N GLY A 399 -5.34 0.51 -14.26
CA GLY A 399 -4.39 0.67 -15.36
C GLY A 399 -4.74 -0.19 -16.57
N LEU A 400 -5.23 -1.42 -16.37
CA LEU A 400 -5.73 -2.27 -17.46
C LEU A 400 -7.02 -1.72 -18.07
N CYS A 401 -7.98 -1.28 -17.26
CA CYS A 401 -9.22 -0.67 -17.73
C CYS A 401 -8.92 0.58 -18.57
N GLU A 402 -8.15 1.54 -18.05
CA GLU A 402 -7.82 2.74 -18.81
C GLU A 402 -7.06 2.44 -20.11
N ARG A 403 -6.13 1.48 -20.10
CA ARG A 403 -5.40 1.09 -21.32
C ARG A 403 -6.31 0.50 -22.40
N TRP A 404 -7.36 -0.23 -22.02
CA TRP A 404 -8.25 -0.91 -22.96
C TRP A 404 -9.53 -0.14 -23.28
N THR A 405 -10.03 0.66 -22.35
CA THR A 405 -11.32 1.36 -22.45
C THR A 405 -11.23 2.88 -22.31
N GLY A 406 -10.03 3.44 -22.08
CA GLY A 406 -9.81 4.89 -21.93
C GLY A 406 -10.37 5.49 -20.64
N SER A 407 -10.94 4.68 -19.75
CA SER A 407 -11.57 5.10 -18.50
C SER A 407 -11.68 3.93 -17.50
N VAL A 408 -11.80 4.23 -16.21
CA VAL A 408 -12.16 3.24 -15.18
C VAL A 408 -13.68 3.22 -15.01
N PRO A 409 -14.36 2.08 -15.19
CA PRO A 409 -15.80 1.99 -14.96
C PRO A 409 -16.19 2.40 -13.53
N VAL A 410 -17.17 3.30 -13.36
CA VAL A 410 -17.72 3.72 -12.06
C VAL A 410 -18.16 2.55 -11.18
N ALA A 411 -18.61 1.45 -11.80
CA ALA A 411 -18.99 0.23 -11.08
C ALA A 411 -17.81 -0.57 -10.51
N LEU A 412 -16.57 -0.34 -10.97
CA LEU A 412 -15.35 -0.85 -10.33
C LEU A 412 -14.88 0.10 -9.23
N GLU A 413 -15.00 1.42 -9.44
CA GLU A 413 -14.73 2.42 -8.40
C GLU A 413 -15.60 2.21 -7.15
N LYS A 414 -16.90 1.90 -7.33
CA LYS A 414 -17.79 1.55 -6.23
C LYS A 414 -17.48 0.20 -5.57
N LEU A 415 -16.86 -0.73 -6.30
CA LEU A 415 -16.65 -2.11 -5.85
C LEU A 415 -15.48 -2.25 -4.89
N TRP A 416 -14.50 -1.36 -4.99
CA TRP A 416 -13.38 -1.29 -4.06
C TRP A 416 -13.71 -0.57 -2.75
N GLY A 417 -14.98 -0.19 -2.57
CA GLY A 417 -15.38 0.77 -1.56
C GLY A 417 -14.77 2.11 -1.97
N SER A 418 -15.55 3.01 -2.56
CA SER A 418 -15.04 4.31 -2.97
C SER A 418 -14.54 5.05 -1.73
N ASN A 419 -13.25 4.91 -1.43
CA ASN A 419 -12.57 5.77 -0.50
C ASN A 419 -12.65 7.17 -1.13
N PRO A 420 -13.36 8.12 -0.52
CA PRO A 420 -13.62 9.41 -1.12
C PRO A 420 -12.33 10.18 -1.43
N ILE A 421 -11.23 9.83 -0.78
CA ILE A 421 -9.90 10.44 -0.93
C ILE A 421 -9.13 9.84 -2.10
N MET A 422 -9.36 8.56 -2.42
CA MET A 422 -8.82 7.93 -3.63
C MET A 422 -9.70 8.28 -4.82
N ASP A 423 -9.75 9.56 -5.18
CA ASP A 423 -10.55 10.08 -6.29
C ASP A 423 -9.78 10.03 -7.63
N GLY A 424 -10.36 10.62 -8.68
CA GLY A 424 -9.72 10.69 -9.99
C GLY A 424 -8.42 11.52 -9.99
N ALA A 425 -8.34 12.56 -9.17
CA ALA A 425 -7.17 13.43 -9.07
C ALA A 425 -6.01 12.73 -8.38
N MET A 426 -6.25 12.03 -7.26
CA MET A 426 -5.24 11.20 -6.60
C MET A 426 -4.75 10.07 -7.52
N ARG A 427 -5.67 9.40 -8.25
CA ARG A 427 -5.28 8.38 -9.25
C ARG A 427 -4.42 8.96 -10.37
N ALA A 428 -4.73 10.17 -10.85
CA ALA A 428 -3.90 10.85 -11.84
C ALA A 428 -2.50 11.15 -11.30
N ARG A 429 -2.39 11.68 -10.07
CA ARG A 429 -1.12 11.95 -9.40
C ARG A 429 -0.29 10.68 -9.18
N ILE A 430 -0.91 9.56 -8.84
CA ILE A 430 -0.25 8.25 -8.75
C ILE A 430 0.37 7.83 -10.10
N ARG A 431 -0.40 7.99 -11.17
CA ARG A 431 -0.02 7.59 -12.53
C ARG A 431 1.15 8.44 -13.05
N GLU A 432 0.99 9.76 -12.95
CA GLU A 432 2.01 10.73 -13.37
C GLU A 432 3.22 10.73 -12.41
N GLY A 433 2.95 10.40 -11.14
CA GLY A 433 3.87 10.20 -10.02
C GLY A 433 5.00 9.21 -10.28
N GLY A 434 4.80 8.29 -11.23
CA GLY A 434 5.77 7.26 -11.55
C GLY A 434 5.78 6.07 -10.59
N LEU A 435 4.82 5.98 -9.67
CA LEU A 435 4.61 4.79 -8.82
C LEU A 435 4.23 3.57 -9.65
N VAL A 436 3.52 3.79 -10.77
CA VAL A 436 3.03 2.76 -11.68
C VAL A 436 3.65 2.82 -13.07
N THR A 437 4.85 3.40 -13.19
CA THR A 437 5.59 3.40 -14.45
C THR A 437 7.04 2.94 -14.26
N GLY A 438 7.70 2.58 -15.36
CA GLY A 438 9.14 2.29 -15.39
C GLY A 438 9.59 1.18 -14.42
N PRO A 439 10.79 1.30 -13.81
CA PRO A 439 11.34 0.31 -12.90
C PRO A 439 10.51 0.08 -11.63
N ARG A 440 9.78 1.09 -11.14
CA ARG A 440 8.91 0.95 -9.96
C ARG A 440 7.71 0.08 -10.23
N LEU A 441 7.09 0.22 -11.41
CA LEU A 441 6.00 -0.69 -11.81
C LEU A 441 6.49 -2.14 -11.82
N LEU A 442 7.66 -2.38 -12.42
CA LEU A 442 8.24 -3.72 -12.47
C LEU A 442 8.51 -4.25 -11.07
N ALA A 443 9.13 -3.46 -10.18
CA ALA A 443 9.37 -3.86 -8.80
C ALA A 443 8.07 -4.18 -8.05
N ASN A 444 7.05 -3.32 -8.14
CA ASN A 444 5.74 -3.56 -7.53
C ASN A 444 5.06 -4.80 -8.10
N ALA A 445 5.11 -5.02 -9.42
CA ALA A 445 4.53 -6.20 -10.07
C ALA A 445 5.24 -7.50 -9.65
N LEU A 446 6.57 -7.49 -9.54
CA LEU A 446 7.36 -8.63 -9.07
C LEU A 446 7.08 -8.94 -7.60
N LEU A 447 7.05 -7.92 -6.75
CA LEU A 447 6.77 -8.08 -5.31
C LEU A 447 5.34 -8.55 -5.06
N TRP A 448 4.36 -7.98 -5.77
CA TRP A 448 2.98 -8.46 -5.71
C TRP A 448 2.83 -9.88 -6.26
N GLY A 449 3.48 -10.18 -7.39
CA GLY A 449 3.52 -11.52 -7.97
C GLY A 449 4.14 -12.54 -7.03
N TRP A 450 5.22 -12.17 -6.33
CA TRP A 450 5.81 -12.97 -5.25
C TRP A 450 4.79 -13.21 -4.14
N ALA A 451 4.16 -12.15 -3.63
CA ALA A 451 3.15 -12.24 -2.57
C ALA A 451 2.01 -13.20 -2.92
N ALA A 452 1.47 -13.04 -4.14
CA ALA A 452 0.32 -13.76 -4.66
C ALA A 452 0.64 -15.22 -5.05
N SER A 453 1.92 -15.57 -5.27
CA SER A 453 2.33 -16.92 -5.68
C SER A 453 2.95 -17.72 -4.53
N VAL A 454 3.82 -17.10 -3.73
CA VAL A 454 4.64 -17.79 -2.74
C VAL A 454 3.82 -18.26 -1.53
N HIS A 455 2.81 -17.50 -1.10
CA HIS A 455 1.97 -17.90 0.04
C HIS A 455 1.00 -19.03 -0.32
N PRO A 456 0.28 -18.99 -1.46
CA PRO A 456 -0.47 -20.15 -1.93
C PRO A 456 0.41 -21.36 -2.21
N TYR A 457 1.65 -21.15 -2.71
CA TYR A 457 2.63 -22.22 -2.86
C TYR A 457 2.96 -22.88 -1.52
N ALA A 458 3.18 -22.10 -0.45
CA ALA A 458 3.43 -22.66 0.87
C ALA A 458 2.24 -23.48 1.41
N VAL A 459 1.01 -23.04 1.14
CA VAL A 459 -0.20 -23.83 1.45
C VAL A 459 -0.19 -25.14 0.64
N TRP A 460 0.05 -25.05 -0.65
CA TRP A 460 0.01 -26.21 -1.54
C TRP A 460 1.15 -27.22 -1.29
N ALA A 461 2.38 -26.75 -1.10
CA ALA A 461 3.58 -27.56 -0.88
C ALA A 461 3.53 -28.37 0.43
N HIS A 462 2.62 -28.01 1.34
CA HIS A 462 2.36 -28.72 2.60
C HIS A 462 1.00 -29.45 2.61
N GLY A 463 0.34 -29.59 1.45
CA GLY A 463 -0.99 -30.19 1.28
C GLY A 463 -2.12 -29.34 1.89
N PHE A 464 -3.39 -29.70 1.80
CA PHE A 464 -4.46 -28.98 2.53
C PHE A 464 -4.54 -29.42 4.01
N THR A 465 -3.42 -29.30 4.71
CA THR A 465 -3.27 -29.72 6.12
C THR A 465 -3.27 -28.52 7.05
N ALA A 466 -3.44 -28.75 8.35
CA ALA A 466 -3.24 -27.70 9.37
C ALA A 466 -1.86 -27.03 9.25
N LYS A 467 -0.83 -27.79 8.84
CA LYS A 467 0.50 -27.26 8.56
C LYS A 467 0.48 -26.24 7.42
N ALA A 468 -0.16 -26.53 6.31
CA ALA A 468 -0.26 -25.58 5.21
C ALA A 468 -1.01 -24.30 5.55
N MET A 469 -2.12 -24.42 6.28
CA MET A 469 -2.85 -23.24 6.75
C MET A 469 -1.98 -22.39 7.67
N PHE A 470 -1.20 -23.02 8.56
CA PHE A 470 -0.24 -22.32 9.39
C PHE A 470 0.82 -21.60 8.53
N PHE A 471 1.52 -22.30 7.64
CA PHE A 471 2.59 -21.69 6.84
C PHE A 471 2.09 -20.59 5.89
N GLY A 472 0.87 -20.71 5.35
CA GLY A 472 0.29 -19.71 4.44
C GLY A 472 -0.32 -18.50 5.14
N LEU A 473 -0.95 -18.67 6.31
CA LEU A 473 -1.74 -17.61 6.95
C LEU A 473 -1.02 -16.96 8.14
N TYR A 474 -0.21 -17.70 8.89
CA TYR A 474 0.43 -17.19 10.10
C TYR A 474 1.30 -15.94 9.86
N PRO A 475 2.16 -15.87 8.82
CA PRO A 475 2.98 -14.67 8.59
C PRO A 475 2.12 -13.42 8.40
N PHE A 476 1.09 -13.46 7.55
CA PHE A 476 0.18 -12.34 7.34
C PHE A 476 -0.62 -11.97 8.59
N LEU A 477 -1.10 -12.99 9.32
CA LEU A 477 -1.83 -12.81 10.56
C LEU A 477 -1.00 -12.02 11.58
N MET A 478 0.24 -12.46 11.81
CA MET A 478 1.13 -11.79 12.76
C MET A 478 1.60 -10.43 12.26
N SER A 479 1.88 -10.28 10.96
CA SER A 479 2.17 -8.98 10.37
C SER A 479 1.02 -7.99 10.56
N SER A 480 -0.23 -8.43 10.39
CA SER A 480 -1.42 -7.60 10.62
C SER A 480 -1.55 -7.21 12.09
N VAL A 481 -1.36 -8.14 13.01
CA VAL A 481 -1.39 -7.85 14.46
C VAL A 481 -0.31 -6.84 14.82
N MET A 482 0.93 -7.02 14.35
CA MET A 482 2.01 -6.09 14.65
C MET A 482 1.74 -4.70 14.08
N PHE A 483 1.30 -4.62 12.82
CA PHE A 483 0.94 -3.35 12.19
C PHE A 483 -0.13 -2.63 13.00
N MET A 484 -1.25 -3.29 13.31
CA MET A 484 -2.37 -2.66 14.02
C MET A 484 -2.04 -2.29 15.47
N VAL A 485 -1.30 -3.14 16.19
CA VAL A 485 -0.92 -2.88 17.59
C VAL A 485 0.07 -1.73 17.68
N VAL A 486 0.98 -1.56 16.71
CA VAL A 486 2.05 -0.56 16.81
C VAL A 486 1.66 0.78 16.19
N THR A 487 0.96 0.79 15.05
CA THR A 487 0.64 2.05 14.33
C THR A 487 -0.69 2.65 14.78
N GLN A 488 -1.76 1.85 14.79
CA GLN A 488 -3.13 2.38 14.94
C GLN A 488 -3.44 2.87 16.36
N VAL A 489 -2.75 2.31 17.36
CA VAL A 489 -2.89 2.75 18.76
C VAL A 489 -2.41 4.19 18.98
N SER A 490 -1.63 4.75 18.06
CA SER A 490 -1.15 6.13 18.14
C SER A 490 -2.12 7.12 17.50
N HIS A 491 -3.01 6.70 16.60
CA HIS A 491 -3.89 7.62 15.85
C HIS A 491 -5.34 7.56 16.32
N VAL A 492 -5.89 6.37 16.53
CA VAL A 492 -7.34 6.22 16.75
C VAL A 492 -7.59 6.22 18.25
N GLN A 493 -7.54 7.42 18.82
CA GLN A 493 -7.75 7.73 20.23
C GLN A 493 -8.72 8.92 20.34
N PRO A 494 -9.44 9.07 21.46
CA PRO A 494 -10.42 10.15 21.59
C PRO A 494 -9.79 11.54 21.54
N GLU A 495 -8.59 11.70 22.10
CA GLU A 495 -7.92 13.00 22.27
C GLU A 495 -7.18 13.45 21.01
N THR A 496 -6.86 12.53 20.11
CA THR A 496 -6.15 12.81 18.85
C THR A 496 -7.10 13.19 17.71
N GLN A 497 -8.41 13.13 17.96
CA GLN A 497 -9.48 13.30 16.98
C GLN A 497 -10.48 14.40 17.37
N THR A 498 -10.16 15.23 18.36
CA THR A 498 -11.08 16.30 18.77
C THR A 498 -11.10 17.43 17.74
N PRO A 499 -12.22 18.17 17.60
CA PRO A 499 -12.29 19.33 16.72
C PRO A 499 -11.15 20.33 16.99
N GLU A 500 -10.83 20.59 18.27
CA GLU A 500 -9.77 21.51 18.67
C GLU A 500 -8.39 21.08 18.16
N VAL A 501 -8.15 19.77 18.04
CA VAL A 501 -6.91 19.23 17.49
C VAL A 501 -6.92 19.33 15.97
N LEU A 502 -7.97 18.82 15.31
CA LEU A 502 -8.04 18.73 13.85
C LEU A 502 -8.15 20.10 13.17
N GLU A 503 -8.74 21.09 13.83
CA GLU A 503 -8.91 22.46 13.33
C GLU A 503 -7.75 23.39 13.72
N ASN A 504 -6.71 22.90 14.39
CA ASN A 504 -5.55 23.72 14.77
C ASN A 504 -4.85 24.28 13.52
N GLU A 505 -4.82 25.61 13.39
CA GLU A 505 -4.26 26.31 12.22
C GLU A 505 -2.75 26.07 12.03
N ASP A 506 -1.99 25.83 13.10
CA ASP A 506 -0.58 25.47 13.01
C ASP A 506 -0.44 23.99 12.68
N PHE A 507 -0.08 23.71 11.42
CA PHE A 507 0.10 22.35 10.92
C PHE A 507 1.04 21.51 11.78
N LEU A 508 2.18 22.04 12.24
CA LEU A 508 3.12 21.22 13.04
C LEU A 508 2.61 20.97 14.45
N GLN A 509 1.86 21.92 15.05
CA GLN A 509 1.18 21.64 16.32
C GLN A 509 0.07 20.61 16.15
N ARG A 510 -0.71 20.69 15.07
CA ARG A 510 -1.72 19.70 14.70
C ARG A 510 -1.11 18.31 14.62
N GLN A 511 0.01 18.15 13.90
CA GLN A 511 0.75 16.89 13.79
C GLN A 511 1.23 16.35 15.14
N ALA A 512 1.66 17.22 16.07
CA ALA A 512 2.05 16.82 17.42
C ALA A 512 0.85 16.33 18.25
N LEU A 513 -0.31 16.99 18.11
CA LEU A 513 -1.52 16.73 18.90
C LEU A 513 -2.39 15.59 18.35
N SER A 514 -2.34 15.34 17.05
CA SER A 514 -3.13 14.29 16.36
C SER A 514 -2.58 12.88 16.55
N SER A 515 -1.60 12.70 17.43
CA SER A 515 -0.95 11.43 17.72
C SER A 515 -0.74 11.20 19.21
N LEU A 516 -0.75 9.93 19.62
CA LEU A 516 -0.44 9.46 20.96
C LEU A 516 0.93 8.79 20.96
N ASP A 517 1.78 9.17 21.92
CA ASP A 517 3.05 8.52 22.18
C ASP A 517 2.91 7.50 23.32
N TYR A 518 3.65 6.39 23.26
CA TYR A 518 3.65 5.39 24.33
C TYR A 518 5.05 4.94 24.70
N GLY A 519 5.35 4.87 26.00
CA GLY A 519 6.68 4.45 26.46
C GLY A 519 7.82 5.23 25.77
N ALA A 520 7.63 6.53 25.53
CA ALA A 520 8.49 7.36 24.68
C ALA A 520 9.97 7.38 25.11
N GLY A 521 10.25 7.18 26.40
CA GLY A 521 11.63 7.07 26.93
C GLY A 521 12.26 5.68 26.82
N SER A 522 11.56 4.68 26.25
CA SER A 522 12.06 3.31 26.20
C SER A 522 12.89 3.05 24.95
N VAL A 523 14.17 2.73 25.14
CA VAL A 523 15.08 2.30 24.06
C VAL A 523 14.60 0.99 23.42
N LEU A 524 14.10 0.06 24.23
CA LEU A 524 13.59 -1.24 23.76
C LEU A 524 12.39 -1.04 22.84
N TRP A 525 11.37 -0.29 23.27
CA TRP A 525 10.21 -0.03 22.43
C TRP A 525 10.57 0.81 21.23
N GLY A 526 11.44 1.83 21.39
CA GLY A 526 11.97 2.61 20.27
C GLY A 526 12.58 1.74 19.17
N PHE A 527 13.31 0.69 19.52
CA PHE A 527 13.83 -0.27 18.54
C PHE A 527 12.75 -1.21 17.97
N LEU A 528 11.95 -1.83 18.85
CA LEU A 528 10.94 -2.80 18.43
C LEU A 528 9.85 -2.18 17.55
N THR A 529 9.61 -0.87 17.65
CA THR A 529 8.61 -0.15 16.87
C THR A 529 9.21 0.79 15.83
N GLY A 530 10.54 0.83 15.65
CA GLY A 530 11.18 1.78 14.72
C GLY A 530 10.87 3.24 15.02
N GLY A 531 10.74 3.61 16.29
CA GLY A 531 10.39 4.97 16.72
C GLY A 531 8.91 5.34 16.64
N LEU A 532 8.03 4.44 16.18
CA LEU A 532 6.56 4.67 16.13
C LEU A 532 5.90 4.79 17.52
N ASN A 533 6.65 4.50 18.59
CA ASN A 533 6.23 4.76 19.96
C ASN A 533 6.32 6.25 20.34
N THR A 534 7.01 7.05 19.52
CA THR A 534 7.05 8.52 19.56
C THR A 534 6.46 9.08 18.26
N GLN A 535 5.21 8.77 18.00
CA GLN A 535 4.50 9.07 16.75
C GLN A 535 4.36 10.58 16.50
N SER A 536 4.17 11.37 17.55
CA SER A 536 4.07 12.84 17.44
C SER A 536 5.35 13.44 16.83
N LEU A 537 6.52 13.03 17.33
CA LEU A 537 7.83 13.45 16.84
C LEU A 537 8.03 13.05 15.37
N HIS A 538 7.58 11.85 15.03
CA HIS A 538 7.68 11.29 13.70
C HIS A 538 6.86 12.09 12.68
N HIS A 539 5.63 12.45 13.02
CA HIS A 539 4.72 13.24 12.19
C HIS A 539 5.22 14.68 11.99
N VAL A 540 5.79 15.28 13.03
CA VAL A 540 6.32 16.64 12.98
C VAL A 540 7.59 16.75 12.13
N MET A 541 8.46 15.72 12.13
CA MET A 541 9.72 15.74 11.36
C MET A 541 10.08 14.37 10.77
N PRO A 542 9.31 13.89 9.79
CA PRO A 542 9.45 12.55 9.23
C PRO A 542 10.82 12.31 8.58
N SER A 543 11.51 13.37 8.12
CA SER A 543 12.81 13.25 7.45
C SER A 543 13.98 12.95 8.40
N VAL A 544 13.76 12.97 9.72
CA VAL A 544 14.73 12.56 10.76
C VAL A 544 14.61 11.08 11.05
N HIS A 545 15.73 10.35 10.97
CA HIS A 545 15.75 8.91 11.21
C HIS A 545 15.44 8.58 12.68
N SER A 546 14.61 7.55 12.89
CA SER A 546 14.12 7.09 14.20
C SER A 546 15.23 6.81 15.23
N SER A 547 16.43 6.41 14.77
CA SER A 547 17.61 6.21 15.63
C SER A 547 18.06 7.45 16.43
N HIS A 548 17.55 8.64 16.11
CA HIS A 548 17.81 9.89 16.85
C HIS A 548 16.70 10.25 17.83
N TYR A 549 15.54 9.59 17.77
CA TYR A 549 14.39 9.93 18.60
C TYR A 549 14.65 9.86 20.10
N PRO A 550 15.41 8.88 20.64
CA PRO A 550 15.74 8.86 22.07
C PRO A 550 16.44 10.14 22.56
N ASP A 551 17.29 10.75 21.71
CA ASP A 551 18.05 11.96 22.06
C ASP A 551 17.25 13.25 21.79
N LEU A 552 16.30 13.19 20.85
CA LEU A 552 15.58 14.35 20.35
C LEU A 552 14.21 14.54 21.00
N TYR A 553 13.54 13.45 21.37
CA TYR A 553 12.20 13.46 21.95
C TYR A 553 12.08 14.34 23.20
N PRO A 554 13.00 14.30 24.19
CA PRO A 554 12.89 15.19 25.36
C PRO A 554 12.96 16.68 25.00
N LYS A 555 13.74 17.03 23.96
CA LYS A 555 13.86 18.41 23.50
C LYS A 555 12.61 18.87 22.78
N PHE A 556 12.07 18.02 21.91
CA PHE A 556 10.80 18.24 21.24
C PHE A 556 9.66 18.40 22.24
N HIS A 557 9.55 17.50 23.21
CA HIS A 557 8.51 17.55 24.24
C HIS A 557 8.58 18.87 25.04
N ALA A 558 9.79 19.31 25.41
CA ALA A 558 9.97 20.59 26.09
C ALA A 558 9.54 21.80 25.22
N VAL A 559 9.72 21.73 23.89
CA VAL A 559 9.19 22.75 22.97
C VAL A 559 7.66 22.69 22.98
N CYS A 560 7.06 21.50 22.86
CA CYS A 560 5.61 21.33 22.92
C CYS A 560 4.98 21.89 24.21
N GLU A 561 5.62 21.69 25.37
CA GLU A 561 5.20 22.26 26.65
C GLU A 561 5.15 23.79 26.63
N ARG A 562 6.18 24.44 26.05
CA ARG A 562 6.25 25.91 25.96
C ARG A 562 5.21 26.51 25.02
N HIS A 563 4.79 25.75 24.00
CA HIS A 563 3.83 26.21 22.98
C HIS A 563 2.41 25.67 23.20
N GLY A 564 2.16 24.93 24.29
CA GLY A 564 0.83 24.41 24.62
C GLY A 564 0.33 23.30 23.69
N CYS A 565 1.23 22.59 23.00
CA CYS A 565 0.89 21.51 22.06
C CYS A 565 1.47 20.14 22.50
N VAL A 566 1.37 19.83 23.79
CA VAL A 566 1.91 18.59 24.37
C VAL A 566 1.19 17.37 23.80
N PRO A 567 1.91 16.41 23.18
CA PRO A 567 1.30 15.19 22.67
C PRO A 567 0.60 14.37 23.76
N THR A 568 -0.46 13.68 23.40
CA THR A 568 -1.09 12.72 24.33
C THR A 568 -0.12 11.57 24.60
N GLN A 569 0.00 11.12 25.85
CA GLN A 569 0.93 10.06 26.23
C GLN A 569 0.28 8.88 26.94
N ALA A 570 0.83 7.69 26.74
CA ALA A 570 0.56 6.48 27.52
C ALA A 570 1.86 5.91 28.11
N PRO A 571 1.81 5.32 29.33
CA PRO A 571 3.02 4.82 29.99
C PRO A 571 3.67 3.65 29.24
N HIS A 572 2.88 2.82 28.55
CA HIS A 572 3.36 1.67 27.78
C HIS A 572 2.34 1.28 26.70
N LEU A 573 2.79 0.46 25.74
CA LEU A 573 1.98 -0.04 24.63
C LEU A 573 0.65 -0.66 25.08
N GLY A 574 0.66 -1.49 26.13
CA GLY A 574 -0.57 -2.11 26.64
C GLY A 574 -1.63 -1.10 27.12
N ALA A 575 -1.23 0.05 27.65
CA ALA A 575 -2.14 1.11 28.07
C ALA A 575 -2.72 1.83 26.83
N ALA A 576 -1.88 2.13 25.84
CA ALA A 576 -2.30 2.69 24.56
C ALA A 576 -3.30 1.78 23.84
N LEU A 577 -3.01 0.47 23.77
CA LEU A 577 -3.89 -0.53 23.18
C LEU A 577 -5.23 -0.65 23.93
N THR A 578 -5.20 -0.68 25.26
CA THR A 578 -6.43 -0.74 26.07
C THR A 578 -7.31 0.49 25.83
N ARG A 579 -6.71 1.68 25.76
CA ARG A 579 -7.41 2.94 25.43
C ARG A 579 -8.01 2.88 24.02
N HIS A 580 -7.22 2.46 23.03
CA HIS A 580 -7.64 2.30 21.65
C HIS A 580 -8.86 1.38 21.53
N LEU A 581 -8.78 0.17 22.11
CA LEU A 581 -9.88 -0.80 22.07
C LEU A 581 -11.15 -0.29 22.75
N ARG A 582 -11.02 0.44 23.87
CA ARG A 582 -12.17 1.09 24.54
C ARG A 582 -12.80 2.16 23.65
N TYR A 583 -11.98 2.98 23.01
CA TYR A 583 -12.45 4.05 22.15
C TYR A 583 -13.14 3.50 20.89
N VAL A 584 -12.54 2.53 20.22
CA VAL A 584 -13.13 1.79 19.10
C VAL A 584 -14.47 1.14 19.48
N TYR A 585 -14.53 0.53 20.66
CA TYR A 585 -15.77 -0.04 21.18
C TYR A 585 -16.81 1.07 21.39
N ALA A 586 -16.42 2.19 22.01
CA ALA A 586 -17.30 3.35 22.21
C ALA A 586 -17.78 3.99 20.90
N LEU A 587 -16.94 4.09 19.86
CA LEU A 587 -17.34 4.53 18.52
C LEU A 587 -18.41 3.63 17.91
N GLY A 588 -18.34 2.33 18.22
CA GLY A 588 -19.36 1.34 17.89
C GLY A 588 -20.63 1.43 18.75
N GLU A 589 -20.53 1.83 20.01
CA GLU A 589 -21.64 1.94 20.97
C GLU A 589 -22.35 3.31 20.96
N LEU A 590 -21.71 4.36 20.44
CA LEU A 590 -22.28 5.69 20.13
C LEU A 590 -23.50 5.63 19.16
N TYR A 591 -23.89 4.42 18.74
CA TYR A 591 -25.14 4.07 18.07
C TYR A 591 -26.38 3.99 18.99
N ARG A 592 -26.21 3.80 20.31
CA ARG A 592 -27.32 3.60 21.24
C ARG A 592 -27.92 4.90 21.79
N LEU A 593 -27.22 6.03 21.63
CA LEU A 593 -27.75 7.33 22.02
C LEU A 593 -28.67 7.86 20.92
N PRO A 594 -29.86 8.41 21.26
CA PRO A 594 -30.66 9.15 20.29
C PRO A 594 -29.77 10.22 19.65
N THR A 595 -29.87 10.39 18.33
CA THR A 595 -29.35 11.60 17.68
C THR A 595 -29.89 12.81 18.43
N PRO A 596 -29.04 13.73 18.91
CA PRO A 596 -29.52 15.06 19.25
C PRO A 596 -30.24 15.60 18.02
N GLU A 597 -31.49 16.01 18.18
CA GLU A 597 -32.23 16.71 17.15
C GLU A 597 -31.41 17.96 16.76
N MET A 598 -30.77 17.91 15.60
CA MET A 598 -30.40 19.12 14.84
C MET A 598 -31.62 19.58 14.08
#